data_AF-A0A821RHG5-F1
#
_entry.id   AF-A0A821RHG5-F1
#
_cell.length_a   1.000
_cell.length_b   1.000
_cell.length_c   1.000
_cell.angle_alpha   90.00
_cell.angle_beta   90.00
_cell.angle_gamma   90.00
#
_symmetry.space_group_name_H-M   'P 1'
#
loop_
_entity.id
_entity.type
_entity.pdbx_description
1 polymer ?
#
loop_
_entity_poly.entity_id
_entity_poly.type
_entity_poly.pdbx_seq_one_letter_code
_entity_poly.pdbx_strand_id
1 'polypeptide(L)'
;MSVIGICVGLVVSILVFPLFATFDVENRLMYCLQDLQQIYNLIIQAYLSPDRISANVLLAQVSIAEDMINEAMVPIQMRLLEVKVEPTRFFQWIKNPKGER
;
A
#
# COMPACT_ATOMS: atom_id res chain seq x y z
N MET A 1 27.78 -31.17 3.63
CA MET A 1 26.52 -31.12 2.87
C MET A 1 25.53 -30.14 3.48
N SER A 2 25.23 -30.23 4.79
CA SER A 2 24.21 -29.37 5.43
C SER A 2 24.52 -27.87 5.48
N VAL A 3 25.79 -27.48 5.67
CA VAL A 3 26.19 -26.05 5.74
C VAL A 3 25.99 -25.32 4.40
N ILE A 4 26.26 -26.00 3.29
CA ILE A 4 26.10 -25.44 1.94
C ILE A 4 24.61 -25.20 1.64
N GLY A 5 23.73 -26.13 2.04
CA GLY A 5 22.28 -25.96 1.91
C GLY A 5 21.75 -24.79 2.73
N ILE A 6 22.27 -24.58 3.95
CA ILE A 6 21.89 -23.45 4.80
C ILE A 6 22.37 -22.12 4.19
N CYS A 7 23.61 -22.06 3.68
CA CYS A 7 24.12 -20.86 3.01
C CYS A 7 23.32 -20.51 1.74
N VAL A 8 22.97 -21.50 0.92
CA VAL A 8 22.13 -21.28 -0.27
C VAL A 8 20.73 -20.82 0.14
N GLY A 9 20.13 -21.43 1.16
CA GLY A 9 18.84 -21.00 1.70
C GLY A 9 18.85 -19.55 2.20
N LEU A 10 19.90 -19.15 2.93
CA LEU A 10 20.06 -17.77 3.40
C LEU A 10 20.22 -16.78 2.25
N VAL A 11 21.01 -17.10 1.23
CA VAL A 11 21.20 -16.22 0.06
C VAL A 11 19.88 -16.06 -0.71
N VAL A 12 19.13 -17.14 -0.89
CA VAL A 12 17.80 -17.10 -1.52
C VAL A 12 16.83 -16.29 -0.67
N SER A 13 16.82 -16.46 0.65
CA SER A 13 15.96 -15.67 1.53
C SER A 13 16.31 -14.18 1.55
N ILE A 14 17.60 -13.83 1.46
CA ILE A 14 18.05 -12.43 1.46
C ILE A 14 17.80 -11.76 0.10
N LEU A 15 17.84 -12.50 -1.01
CA LEU A 15 17.67 -11.91 -2.34
C LEU A 15 16.25 -12.04 -2.88
N VAL A 16 15.64 -13.21 -2.78
CA VAL A 16 14.36 -13.51 -3.43
C VAL A 16 13.19 -12.89 -2.68
N PHE A 17 13.18 -12.93 -1.34
CA PHE A 17 12.08 -12.33 -0.57
C PHE A 17 12.00 -10.82 -0.74
N PRO A 18 13.11 -10.05 -0.59
CA PRO A 18 13.05 -8.61 -0.79
C PRO A 18 12.70 -8.23 -2.22
N LEU A 19 13.23 -8.95 -3.22
CA LEU A 19 12.92 -8.71 -4.63
C LEU A 19 11.42 -8.92 -4.91
N PHE A 20 10.84 -10.01 -4.40
CA PHE A 20 9.42 -10.30 -4.56
C PHE A 20 8.53 -9.29 -3.82
N ALA A 21 8.97 -8.84 -2.63
CA ALA A 21 8.27 -7.78 -1.90
C ALA A 21 8.30 -6.45 -2.65
N THR A 22 9.44 -6.05 -3.24
CA THR A 22 9.50 -4.85 -4.08
C THR A 22 8.62 -4.96 -5.32
N PHE A 23 8.61 -6.11 -6.00
CA PHE A 23 7.76 -6.31 -7.17
C PHE A 23 6.26 -6.28 -6.82
N ASP A 24 5.83 -6.91 -5.72
CA ASP A 24 4.41 -6.85 -5.32
C ASP A 24 3.98 -5.42 -4.97
N VAL A 25 4.85 -4.66 -4.28
CA VAL A 25 4.60 -3.24 -3.97
C VAL A 25 4.56 -2.40 -5.24
N GLU A 26 5.53 -2.55 -6.14
CA GLU A 26 5.59 -1.81 -7.41
C GLU A 26 4.36 -2.08 -8.27
N ASN A 27 3.94 -3.34 -8.37
CA ASN A 27 2.77 -3.73 -9.15
C ASN A 27 1.50 -3.12 -8.56
N ARG A 28 1.31 -3.18 -7.23
CA ARG A 28 0.19 -2.51 -6.53
C ARG A 28 0.21 -1.00 -6.73
N LEU A 29 1.38 -0.38 -6.70
CA LEU A 29 1.54 1.07 -6.86
C LEU A 29 1.19 1.50 -8.29
N MET A 30 1.60 0.71 -9.29
CA MET A 30 1.20 0.90 -10.68
C MET A 30 -0.31 0.77 -10.88
N TYR A 31 -0.95 -0.24 -10.28
CA TYR A 31 -2.41 -0.36 -10.31
C TYR A 31 -3.11 0.87 -9.71
N CYS A 32 -2.68 1.32 -8.53
CA CYS A 32 -3.24 2.53 -7.92
C CYS A 32 -3.01 3.79 -8.77
N LEU A 33 -1.85 3.92 -9.41
CA LEU A 33 -1.56 5.03 -10.33
C LEU A 33 -2.49 5.04 -11.54
N GLN A 34 -2.77 3.87 -12.12
CA GLN A 34 -3.70 3.74 -13.24
C GLN A 34 -5.13 4.14 -12.85
N ASP A 35 -5.61 3.69 -11.69
CA ASP A 35 -6.94 4.05 -11.18
C ASP A 35 -7.03 5.56 -10.91
N LEU A 36 -5.98 6.15 -10.33
CA LEU A 36 -5.94 7.60 -10.07
C LEU A 36 -5.95 8.42 -11.37
N GLN A 37 -5.22 7.95 -12.38
CA GLN A 37 -5.22 8.58 -13.71
C GLN A 37 -6.60 8.45 -14.39
N GLN A 38 -7.30 7.33 -14.19
CA GLN A 38 -8.66 7.14 -14.69
C GLN A 38 -9.65 8.10 -14.01
N ILE A 39 -9.58 8.27 -12.69
CA ILE A 39 -10.39 9.25 -11.96
C ILE A 39 -10.15 10.66 -12.51
N TYR A 40 -8.89 11.05 -12.70
CA TYR A 40 -8.54 12.37 -13.23
C TYR A 40 -9.13 12.61 -14.64
N ASN A 41 -9.07 11.59 -15.51
CA ASN A 41 -9.68 11.66 -16.84
C ASN A 41 -11.21 11.79 -16.78
N LEU A 42 -11.89 11.07 -15.88
CA LEU A 42 -13.34 11.16 -15.70
C LEU A 42 -13.77 12.55 -15.22
N ILE A 43 -13.00 13.16 -14.31
CA ILE A 43 -13.24 14.54 -13.85
C ILE A 43 -13.12 15.52 -15.02
N ILE A 44 -12.04 15.42 -15.82
CA ILE A 44 -11.86 16.29 -17.00
C ILE A 44 -13.02 16.11 -17.99
N GLN A 45 -13.43 14.87 -18.28
CA GLN A 45 -14.54 14.60 -19.17
C GLN A 45 -15.87 15.13 -18.63
N ALA A 46 -16.08 15.10 -17.31
CA ALA A 46 -17.25 15.70 -16.67
C ALA A 46 -17.26 17.22 -16.85
N TYR A 47 -16.11 17.88 -16.66
CA TYR A 47 -15.96 19.33 -16.84
C TYR A 47 -16.12 19.78 -18.29
N LEU A 48 -15.67 18.97 -19.25
CA LEU A 48 -15.80 19.24 -20.67
C LEU A 48 -17.17 18.82 -21.24
N SER A 49 -17.98 18.11 -20.46
CA SER A 49 -19.27 17.61 -20.93
C SER A 49 -20.25 18.76 -21.12
N PRO A 50 -20.86 18.90 -22.31
CA PRO A 50 -21.85 19.95 -22.57
C PRO A 50 -23.21 19.68 -21.89
N ASP A 51 -23.47 18.43 -21.51
CA ASP A 51 -24.69 17.99 -20.85
C ASP A 51 -24.46 17.75 -19.34
N ARG A 52 -25.33 18.35 -18.53
CA ARG A 52 -25.27 18.26 -17.06
C ARG A 52 -25.54 16.85 -16.54
N ILE A 53 -26.38 16.07 -17.23
CA ILE A 53 -26.70 14.71 -16.80
C ILE A 53 -25.47 13.83 -16.99
N SER A 54 -24.84 13.91 -18.16
CA SER A 54 -23.60 13.21 -18.49
C SER A 54 -22.45 13.57 -17.54
N ALA A 55 -22.28 14.86 -17.21
CA ALA A 55 -21.30 15.31 -16.23
C ALA A 55 -21.57 14.73 -14.82
N ASN A 56 -22.82 14.74 -14.36
CA ASN A 56 -23.18 14.19 -13.05
C ASN A 56 -22.97 12.67 -12.95
N VAL A 57 -23.21 11.93 -14.02
CA VAL A 57 -22.94 10.49 -14.07
C VAL A 57 -21.44 10.21 -13.95
N LEU A 58 -20.61 10.98 -14.65
CA LEU A 58 -19.14 10.86 -14.56
C LEU A 58 -18.61 11.23 -13.17
N LEU A 59 -19.16 12.28 -12.55
CA LEU A 59 -18.81 12.65 -11.16
C LEU A 59 -19.26 11.60 -10.14
N ALA A 60 -20.41 10.95 -10.36
CA ALA A 60 -20.84 9.86 -9.51
C ALA A 60 -19.90 8.65 -9.60
N GLN A 61 -19.39 8.34 -10.80
CA GLN A 61 -18.37 7.29 -10.98
C GLN A 61 -17.07 7.63 -10.25
N VAL A 62 -16.65 8.90 -10.28
CA VAL A 62 -15.50 9.39 -9.51
C VAL A 62 -15.72 9.20 -8.01
N SER A 63 -16.89 9.57 -7.49
CA SER A 63 -17.21 9.41 -6.06
C SER A 63 -17.15 7.95 -5.61
N ILE A 64 -17.67 7.01 -6.42
CA ILE A 64 -17.61 5.58 -6.11
C ILE A 64 -16.15 5.09 -6.07
N ALA A 65 -15.33 5.52 -7.04
CA ALA A 65 -13.92 5.15 -7.07
C ALA A 65 -13.15 5.73 -5.87
N GLU A 66 -13.46 6.96 -5.46
CA GLU A 66 -12.89 7.60 -4.28
C GLU A 66 -13.25 6.86 -2.98
N ASP A 67 -14.51 6.44 -2.84
CA ASP A 67 -14.96 5.65 -1.68
C ASP A 67 -14.23 4.30 -1.61
N MET A 68 -14.08 3.60 -2.74
CA MET A 68 -13.31 2.35 -2.80
C MET A 68 -11.84 2.54 -2.42
N ILE A 69 -11.21 3.64 -2.85
CA ILE A 69 -9.83 3.97 -2.49
C ILE A 69 -9.75 4.24 -0.98
N ASN A 70 -10.67 5.02 -0.42
CA ASN A 70 -10.71 5.30 1.01
C ASN A 70 -10.83 4.02 1.84
N GLU A 71 -11.73 3.11 1.46
CA GLU A 71 -11.88 1.81 2.12
C GLU A 71 -10.60 0.96 2.04
N ALA A 72 -9.96 0.91 0.86
CA ALA A 72 -8.70 0.20 0.66
C ALA A 72 -7.53 0.81 1.46
N MET A 73 -7.60 2.10 1.76
CA MET A 73 -6.55 2.82 2.50
C MET A 73 -6.60 2.55 4.02
N VAL A 74 -7.77 2.27 4.59
CA VAL A 74 -7.95 1.95 6.03
C VAL A 74 -7.00 0.85 6.53
N PRO A 75 -6.91 -0.35 5.89
CA PRO A 75 -5.99 -1.39 6.35
C PRO A 75 -4.52 -1.00 6.19
N ILE A 76 -4.18 -0.19 5.18
CA ILE A 76 -2.81 0.31 4.97
C ILE A 76 -2.43 1.28 6.09
N GLN A 77 -3.33 2.22 6.44
CA GLN A 77 -3.12 3.15 7.54
C GLN A 77 -2.97 2.41 8.87
N MET A 78 -3.80 1.40 9.13
CA MET A 78 -3.68 0.55 10.33
C MET A 78 -2.33 -0.18 10.39
N ARG A 79 -1.89 -0.78 9.29
CA ARG A 79 -0.57 -1.45 9.18
C ARG A 79 0.58 -0.47 9.39
N LEU A 80 0.50 0.74 8.84
CA LEU A 80 1.50 1.80 9.04
C LEU A 80 1.55 2.26 10.50
N LEU A 81 0.40 2.30 11.17
CA LEU A 81 0.29 2.63 12.59
C LEU A 81 0.92 1.53 13.47
N GLU A 82 0.64 0.26 13.17
CA GLU A 82 1.28 -0.89 13.81
C GLU A 82 2.81 -0.86 13.63
N VAL A 83 3.29 -0.63 12.40
CA VAL A 83 4.72 -0.49 12.08
C VAL A 83 5.35 0.75 12.72
N LYS A 84 4.58 1.76 13.15
CA LYS A 84 5.10 2.89 13.93
C LYS A 84 5.20 2.55 15.42
N VAL A 85 4.28 1.72 15.92
CA VAL A 85 4.21 1.30 17.32
C VAL A 85 5.24 0.21 17.64
N GLU A 86 5.47 -0.75 16.74
CA GLU A 86 6.43 -1.85 16.92
C GLU A 86 7.89 -1.42 17.12
N PRO A 87 8.52 -0.57 16.28
CA PRO A 87 9.88 -0.11 16.51
C PRO A 87 9.95 0.70 17.79
N THR A 88 8.94 1.52 18.10
CA THR A 88 8.93 2.31 19.34
C THR A 88 8.89 1.41 20.58
N ARG A 89 8.08 0.34 20.58
CA ARG A 89 8.04 -0.66 21.66
C ARG A 89 9.31 -1.49 21.73
N PHE A 90 9.89 -1.88 20.60
CA PHE A 90 11.16 -2.59 20.52
C PHE A 90 12.33 -1.75 21.06
N PHE A 91 12.42 -0.47 20.66
CA PHE A 91 13.41 0.46 21.19
C PHE A 91 13.18 0.78 22.68
N GLN A 92 11.92 0.84 23.14
CA GLN A 92 11.60 0.96 24.56
C GLN A 92 12.02 -0.28 25.36
N TRP A 93 11.81 -1.49 24.82
CA TRP A 93 12.24 -2.74 25.42
C TRP A 93 13.78 -2.85 25.50
N ILE A 94 14.50 -2.46 24.43
CA ILE A 94 15.97 -2.39 24.44
C ILE A 94 16.49 -1.38 25.47
N LYS A 95 15.80 -0.24 25.62
CA LYS A 95 16.23 0.85 26.52
C LYS A 95 15.92 0.57 27.99
N ASN A 96 14.89 -0.24 28.28
CA ASN A 96 14.56 -0.73 29.62
C ASN A 96 14.23 -2.23 29.58
N PRO A 97 15.25 -3.12 29.53
CA PRO A 97 15.03 -4.56 29.58
C PRO A 97 14.55 -5.05 30.96
N LYS A 98 14.46 -4.15 31.94
CA LYS A 98 13.90 -4.35 33.29
C LYS A 98 12.71 -3.41 33.51
N GLY A 99 11.59 -3.71 32.88
CA GLY A 99 10.29 -3.32 33.42
C GLY A 99 9.93 -4.33 34.50
N GLU A 100 10.04 -3.93 35.75
CA GLU A 100 9.58 -4.70 36.91
C GLU A 100 8.07 -4.95 36.85
N ARG A 101 7.70 -6.22 37.11
CA ARG A 101 6.42 -6.79 37.58
C ARG A 101 5.21 -6.79 36.63
#